data_AF-A0A6B2FZB6-F1
#
_entry.id   AF-A0A6B2FZB6-F1
#
_cell.length_a   1.000
_cell.length_b   1.000
_cell.length_c   1.000
_cell.angle_alpha   90.00
_cell.angle_beta   90.00
_cell.angle_gamma   90.00
#
_symmetry.space_group_name_H-M   'P 1'
#
loop_
_entity.id
_entity.type
_entity.pdbx_description
1 polymer ?
#
loop_
_entity_poly.entity_id
_entity_poly.type
_entity_poly.pdbx_seq_one_letter_code
_entity_poly.pdbx_strand_id
1 'polypeptide(L)'
;MKYLQKDTKLLNRFVLSPKNILITDNMDAKLNLGQCAYSFQDKNKIVDPQFYSSEALNHRTGAFDKYNSDIWSYGILLSELFSETLPDYDNMNHMHIGYRISVLKEAPRYEIHEAQIEKIVQLCLNPISSKRPQFQQLIPILNKIKENLYEK
;
A
#
# COMPACT_ATOMS: atom_id res chain seq x y z
N MET A 1 0.97 -8.26 7.08
CA MET A 1 0.75 -6.99 7.81
C MET A 1 0.08 -7.13 9.17
N LYS A 2 -1.07 -7.82 9.34
CA LYS A 2 -1.73 -7.99 10.66
C LYS A 2 -0.80 -8.42 11.80
N TYR A 3 0.16 -9.30 11.53
CA TYR A 3 1.15 -9.73 12.51
C TYR A 3 2.14 -8.61 12.87
N LEU A 4 2.68 -7.90 11.87
CA LEU A 4 3.64 -6.80 12.05
C LEU A 4 3.04 -5.62 12.82
N GLN A 5 1.74 -5.41 12.68
CA GLN A 5 0.97 -4.42 13.41
C GLN A 5 0.98 -4.59 14.94
N LYS A 6 1.35 -5.77 15.45
CA LYS A 6 1.55 -6.01 16.88
C LYS A 6 2.88 -5.46 17.41
N ASP A 7 3.88 -5.27 16.55
CA ASP A 7 5.18 -4.70 16.91
C ASP A 7 5.32 -3.28 16.34
N THR A 8 4.97 -2.29 17.16
CA THR A 8 4.95 -0.87 16.78
C THR A 8 6.34 -0.34 16.40
N LYS A 9 7.43 -0.91 16.93
CA LYS A 9 8.79 -0.44 16.63
C LYS A 9 9.22 -0.82 15.23
N LEU A 10 8.95 -2.07 14.83
CA LEU A 10 9.23 -2.55 13.48
C LEU A 10 8.28 -1.89 12.46
N LEU A 11 7.00 -1.76 12.82
CA LEU A 11 5.98 -1.17 11.96
C LEU A 11 6.35 0.25 11.49
N ASN A 12 6.83 1.11 12.40
CA ASN A 12 7.16 2.50 12.07
C ASN A 12 8.33 2.66 11.09
N ARG A 13 9.16 1.63 10.92
CA ARG A 13 10.32 1.66 10.04
C ARG A 13 10.09 0.95 8.71
N PHE A 14 9.07 0.11 8.64
CA PHE A 14 8.73 -0.64 7.45
C PHE A 14 7.80 0.17 6.54
N VAL A 15 8.12 0.21 5.25
CA VAL A 15 7.24 0.76 4.21
C VAL A 15 6.80 -0.41 3.34
N LEU A 16 5.49 -0.58 3.19
CA LEU A 16 4.95 -1.64 2.36
C LEU A 16 5.03 -1.20 0.88
N SER A 17 5.76 -1.95 0.07
CA SER A 17 5.93 -1.73 -1.38
C SER A 17 6.26 -3.07 -2.07
N PRO A 18 6.13 -3.18 -3.40
CA PRO A 18 6.44 -4.41 -4.12
C PRO A 18 7.89 -4.86 -3.91
N LYS A 19 8.82 -3.89 -3.78
CA LYS A 19 10.25 -4.12 -3.53
C LYS A 19 10.51 -4.90 -2.24
N ASN A 20 9.59 -4.80 -1.28
CA ASN A 20 9.68 -5.44 0.03
C ASN A 20 8.87 -6.75 0.12
N ILE A 21 8.41 -7.29 -1.01
CA ILE A 21 7.70 -8.57 -1.10
C ILE A 21 8.54 -9.53 -1.94
N LEU A 22 8.81 -10.72 -1.38
CA LEU A 22 9.54 -11.78 -2.05
C LEU A 22 8.60 -12.96 -2.27
N ILE A 23 8.67 -13.57 -3.44
CA ILE A 23 7.91 -14.78 -3.77
C ILE A 23 8.87 -15.96 -3.67
N THR A 24 8.49 -16.98 -2.90
CA THR A 24 9.26 -18.23 -2.80
C THR A 24 8.91 -19.18 -3.94
N ASP A 25 9.72 -20.24 -4.11
CA ASP A 25 9.46 -21.30 -5.10
C ASP A 25 8.10 -21.99 -4.91
N ASN A 26 7.54 -21.94 -3.70
CA ASN A 26 6.22 -22.49 -3.38
C ASN A 26 5.06 -21.51 -3.66
N MET A 27 5.31 -20.40 -4.37
CA MET A 27 4.33 -19.33 -4.60
C MET A 27 3.83 -18.66 -3.31
N ASP A 28 4.62 -18.69 -2.23
CA ASP A 28 4.30 -17.95 -1.01
C ASP A 28 4.92 -16.55 -1.07
N ALA A 29 4.09 -15.52 -0.92
CA ALA A 29 4.54 -14.15 -0.75
C ALA A 29 4.98 -13.90 0.70
N LYS A 30 6.24 -13.49 0.90
CA LYS A 30 6.84 -13.16 2.19
C LYS A 30 7.33 -11.71 2.21
N LEU A 31 7.20 -11.04 3.35
CA LEU A 31 7.70 -9.68 3.52
C LEU A 31 9.20 -9.71 3.81
N ASN A 32 9.97 -8.93 3.05
CA ASN A 32 11.39 -8.71 3.29
C ASN A 32 11.59 -7.63 4.34
N LEU A 33 11.85 -8.05 5.59
CA LEU A 33 12.16 -7.13 6.69
C LEU A 33 13.63 -6.68 6.70
N GLY A 34 14.49 -7.24 5.84
CA GLY A 34 15.90 -6.85 5.72
C GLY A 34 16.07 -5.47 5.08
N GLN A 35 15.12 -5.06 4.23
CA GLN A 35 15.05 -3.72 3.64
C GLN A 35 14.31 -2.70 4.51
N CYS A 36 14.00 -3.01 5.78
CA CYS A 36 13.56 -2.03 6.80
C CYS A 36 14.61 -0.94 7.12
N ALA A 37 15.69 -0.87 6.34
CA ALA A 37 16.87 -0.07 6.62
C ALA A 37 16.60 1.40 6.32
N TYR A 38 16.31 2.12 7.40
CA TYR A 38 16.89 3.42 7.72
C TYR A 38 18.28 3.59 7.06
N SER A 39 18.35 4.31 5.94
CA SER A 39 19.63 4.76 5.40
C SER A 39 20.05 6.02 6.14
N PHE A 40 21.15 5.95 6.90
CA PHE A 40 21.76 7.15 7.49
C PHE A 40 22.23 8.16 6.42
N GLN A 41 22.40 7.70 5.18
CA GLN A 41 22.85 8.51 4.04
C GLN A 41 21.70 9.20 3.30
N ASP A 42 20.47 8.67 3.37
CA ASP A 42 19.31 9.13 2.58
C ASP A 42 18.11 9.51 3.47
N LYS A 43 18.34 10.41 4.44
CA LYS A 43 17.33 10.76 5.46
C LYS A 43 15.99 11.30 4.91
N ASN A 44 15.91 11.70 3.63
CA ASN A 44 14.75 12.40 3.07
C ASN A 44 14.32 11.94 1.66
N LYS A 45 14.91 10.89 1.08
CA LYS A 45 14.58 10.51 -0.30
C LYS A 45 13.36 9.59 -0.33
N ILE A 46 12.16 10.18 -0.42
CA ILE A 46 10.96 9.45 -0.81
C ILE A 46 11.08 9.18 -2.32
N VAL A 47 11.49 7.96 -2.66
CA VAL A 47 11.69 7.56 -4.07
C VAL A 47 10.38 7.12 -4.71
N ASP A 48 9.42 6.58 -3.93
CA ASP A 48 8.19 6.02 -4.47
C ASP A 48 6.95 6.56 -3.72
N PRO A 49 6.58 7.84 -3.93
CA PRO A 49 5.51 8.51 -3.18
C PRO A 49 4.12 7.89 -3.35
N GLN A 50 3.89 7.12 -4.42
CA GLN A 50 2.62 6.43 -4.67
C GLN A 50 2.25 5.47 -3.54
N PHE A 51 3.22 4.82 -2.91
CA PHE A 51 2.99 3.88 -1.81
C PHE A 51 2.77 4.58 -0.45
N TYR A 52 2.88 5.90 -0.38
CA TYR A 52 2.68 6.66 0.86
C TYR A 52 1.33 7.36 0.84
N SER A 53 0.60 7.22 1.93
CA SER A 53 -0.65 7.97 2.12
C SER A 53 -0.38 9.47 2.29
N SER A 54 -1.41 10.28 2.06
CA SER A 54 -1.29 11.74 2.13
C SER A 54 -0.78 12.21 3.51
N GLU A 55 -1.18 11.56 4.59
CA GLU A 55 -0.71 11.89 5.93
C GLU A 55 0.74 11.46 6.18
N ALA A 56 1.21 10.38 5.56
CA ALA A 56 2.59 9.94 5.66
C ALA A 56 3.56 10.84 4.87
N LEU A 57 3.09 11.42 3.76
CA LEU A 57 3.87 12.40 2.98
C LEU A 57 3.99 13.76 3.68
N ASN A 58 2.97 14.16 4.44
CA ASN A 58 2.90 15.48 5.08
C ASN A 58 3.51 15.53 6.49
N HIS A 59 3.68 14.39 7.15
CA HIS A 59 4.16 14.31 8.53
C HIS A 59 5.49 13.54 8.63
N ARG A 60 6.25 13.79 9.70
CA ARG A 60 7.45 13.02 10.00
C ARG A 60 7.10 11.57 10.34
N THR A 61 8.01 10.65 10.03
CA THR A 61 7.90 9.22 10.41
C THR A 61 7.58 9.09 11.91
N GLY A 62 6.50 8.37 12.22
CA GLY A 62 6.03 8.15 13.59
C GLY A 62 5.08 9.23 14.14
N ALA A 63 4.81 10.31 13.41
CA ALA A 63 3.87 11.37 13.79
C ALA A 63 2.49 11.25 13.10
N PHE A 64 2.21 10.12 12.46
CA PHE A 64 0.94 9.84 11.77
C PHE A 64 0.46 8.42 12.09
N ASP A 65 -0.80 8.14 11.77
CA ASP A 65 -1.38 6.82 11.93
C ASP A 65 -0.80 5.84 10.90
N LYS A 66 0.22 5.10 11.34
CA LYS A 66 0.92 4.13 10.51
C LYS A 66 0.02 2.95 10.10
N TYR A 67 -0.96 2.58 10.93
CA TYR A 67 -1.85 1.46 10.64
C TYR A 67 -2.70 1.76 9.40
N ASN A 68 -3.35 2.93 9.38
CA ASN A 68 -4.16 3.36 8.24
C ASN A 68 -3.31 3.77 7.03
N SER A 69 -2.07 4.22 7.26
CA SER A 69 -1.11 4.47 6.18
C SER A 69 -0.72 3.16 5.46
N ASP A 70 -0.48 2.07 6.18
CA ASP A 70 -0.18 0.76 5.57
C ASP A 70 -1.36 0.19 4.76
N ILE A 71 -2.60 0.55 5.11
CA ILE A 71 -3.78 0.18 4.32
C ILE A 71 -3.77 0.88 2.96
N TRP A 72 -3.29 2.13 2.89
CA TRP A 72 -3.10 2.81 1.61
C TRP A 72 -2.07 2.07 0.75
N SER A 73 -0.89 1.80 1.30
CA SER A 73 0.16 1.06 0.60
C SER A 73 -0.33 -0.31 0.13
N TYR A 74 -1.15 -0.98 0.95
CA TYR A 74 -1.77 -2.25 0.58
C TYR A 74 -2.78 -2.09 -0.56
N GLY A 75 -3.57 -1.02 -0.57
CA GLY A 75 -4.49 -0.70 -1.66
C GLY A 75 -3.77 -0.53 -2.99
N ILE A 76 -2.63 0.18 -2.99
CA ILE A 76 -1.76 0.35 -4.16
C ILE A 76 -1.20 -0.99 -4.64
N LEU A 77 -0.74 -1.85 -3.73
CA LEU A 77 -0.27 -3.19 -4.09
C LEU A 77 -1.38 -4.04 -4.71
N LEU A 78 -2.57 -4.01 -4.12
CA LEU A 78 -3.70 -4.77 -4.62
C LEU A 78 -4.12 -4.27 -6.00
N SER A 79 -4.07 -2.96 -6.23
CA SER A 79 -4.34 -2.42 -7.56
C SER A 79 -3.29 -2.81 -8.58
N GLU A 80 -1.99 -2.78 -8.24
CA GLU A 80 -0.92 -3.23 -9.14
C GLU A 80 -1.01 -4.72 -9.48
N LEU A 81 -1.50 -5.55 -8.55
CA LEU A 81 -1.69 -6.99 -8.78
C LEU A 81 -2.85 -7.33 -9.72
N PHE A 82 -3.89 -6.49 -9.73
CA PHE A 82 -5.11 -6.72 -10.51
C PHE A 82 -5.26 -5.80 -11.71
N SER A 83 -4.34 -4.84 -11.88
CA SER A 83 -4.25 -4.01 -13.07
C SER A 83 -3.46 -4.74 -14.15
N GLU A 84 -4.06 -4.85 -15.34
CA GLU A 84 -3.36 -5.36 -16.54
C GLU A 84 -2.67 -4.23 -17.32
N THR A 85 -2.93 -2.97 -16.93
CA THR A 85 -2.40 -1.77 -17.57
C THR A 85 -1.47 -1.00 -16.66
N LEU A 86 -0.59 -0.20 -17.26
CA LEU A 86 0.30 0.67 -16.51
C LEU A 86 -0.51 1.73 -15.75
N PRO A 87 -0.12 2.07 -14.51
CA PRO A 87 -0.82 3.06 -13.73
C PRO A 87 -0.72 4.47 -14.34
N ASP A 88 -1.68 5.34 -13.99
CA ASP A 88 -1.75 6.70 -14.53
C ASP A 88 -0.52 7.58 -14.19
N TYR A 89 0.27 7.18 -13.20
CA TYR A 89 1.49 7.85 -12.79
C TYR A 89 2.78 7.35 -13.43
N ASP A 90 2.74 6.33 -14.29
CA ASP A 90 3.95 5.72 -14.86
C ASP A 90 4.85 6.74 -15.60
N ASN A 91 4.23 7.72 -16.26
CA ASN A 91 4.91 8.81 -16.96
C ASN A 91 5.09 10.09 -16.11
N MET A 92 4.78 10.05 -14.82
CA MET A 92 4.86 11.21 -13.92
C MET A 92 6.15 11.16 -13.09
N ASN A 93 6.76 12.33 -12.87
CA ASN A 93 7.86 12.43 -11.93
C ASN A 93 7.37 12.26 -10.47
N HIS A 94 8.25 11.84 -9.57
CA HIS A 94 7.90 11.61 -8.16
C HIS A 94 7.31 12.84 -7.48
N MET A 95 7.75 14.06 -7.83
CA MET A 95 7.22 15.28 -7.24
C MET A 95 5.75 15.51 -7.60
N HIS A 96 5.36 15.29 -8.86
CA HIS A 96 3.98 15.40 -9.31
C HIS A 96 3.09 14.35 -8.65
N ILE A 97 3.56 13.11 -8.54
CA ILE A 97 2.85 12.04 -7.83
C ILE A 97 2.62 12.44 -6.37
N GLY A 98 3.68 12.88 -5.69
CA GLY A 98 3.62 13.36 -4.32
C GLY A 98 2.66 14.54 -4.16
N TYR A 99 2.65 15.49 -5.10
CA TYR A 99 1.74 16.63 -5.10
C TYR A 99 0.27 16.20 -5.23
N ARG A 100 -0.06 15.31 -6.17
CA ARG A 100 -1.44 14.80 -6.36
C ARG A 100 -1.95 14.14 -5.08
N ILE A 101 -1.14 13.29 -4.46
CA ILE A 101 -1.55 12.56 -3.25
C ILE A 101 -1.60 13.48 -2.02
N SER A 102 -0.57 14.29 -1.81
CA SER A 102 -0.43 15.09 -0.58
C SER A 102 -1.31 16.34 -0.58
N VAL A 103 -1.39 17.05 -1.71
CA VAL A 103 -2.07 18.35 -1.86
C VAL A 103 -3.45 18.18 -2.47
N LEU A 104 -3.56 17.52 -3.63
CA LEU A 104 -4.85 17.34 -4.30
C LEU A 104 -5.72 16.25 -3.66
N LYS A 105 -5.13 15.42 -2.79
CA LYS A 105 -5.80 14.28 -2.14
C LYS A 105 -6.35 13.28 -3.16
N GLU A 106 -5.69 13.16 -4.30
CA GLU A 106 -6.04 12.22 -5.36
C GLU A 106 -5.20 10.96 -5.23
N ALA A 107 -5.87 9.81 -5.21
CA ALA A 107 -5.19 8.52 -5.33
C ALA A 107 -4.83 8.24 -6.80
N PRO A 108 -3.74 7.49 -7.05
CA PRO A 108 -3.49 6.86 -8.33
C PRO A 108 -4.69 6.09 -8.89
N ARG A 109 -4.84 6.11 -10.21
CA ARG A 109 -5.92 5.39 -10.91
C ARG A 109 -5.36 4.15 -11.57
N TYR A 110 -6.14 3.07 -11.46
CA TYR A 110 -5.84 1.76 -12.05
C TYR A 110 -7.09 1.22 -12.71
N GLU A 111 -6.91 0.52 -13.83
CA GLU A 111 -7.99 -0.19 -14.50
C GLU A 111 -8.07 -1.60 -13.90
N ILE A 112 -9.08 -1.82 -13.06
CA ILE A 112 -9.33 -3.10 -12.39
C ILE A 112 -10.67 -3.62 -12.88
N HIS A 113 -10.65 -4.76 -13.58
CA HIS A 113 -11.87 -5.34 -14.17
C HIS A 113 -12.75 -6.06 -13.13
N GLU A 114 -12.15 -6.53 -12.03
CA GLU A 114 -12.89 -7.24 -10.98
C GLU A 114 -13.53 -6.26 -9.99
N ALA A 115 -14.85 -6.04 -10.15
CA ALA A 115 -15.62 -5.05 -9.39
C ALA A 115 -15.56 -5.20 -7.86
N GLN A 116 -15.34 -6.42 -7.33
CA GLN A 116 -15.15 -6.62 -5.89
C GLN A 116 -13.80 -6.08 -5.42
N ILE A 117 -12.73 -6.35 -6.17
CA ILE A 117 -11.39 -5.86 -5.87
C ILE A 117 -11.31 -4.35 -6.05
N GLU A 118 -11.90 -3.81 -7.13
CA GLU A 118 -11.95 -2.37 -7.38
C GLU A 118 -12.56 -1.62 -6.18
N LYS A 119 -13.69 -2.09 -5.64
CA LYS A 119 -14.32 -1.51 -4.45
C LYS A 119 -13.40 -1.57 -3.22
N ILE A 120 -12.69 -2.67 -3.00
CA ILE A 120 -11.74 -2.81 -1.89
C ILE A 120 -10.60 -1.81 -2.04
N VAL A 121 -10.03 -1.70 -3.24
CA VAL A 121 -8.97 -0.73 -3.56
C VAL A 121 -9.45 0.70 -3.29
N GLN A 122 -10.64 1.09 -3.77
CA GLN A 122 -11.21 2.41 -3.54
C GLN A 122 -11.38 2.73 -2.04
N LEU A 123 -11.80 1.74 -1.23
CA LEU A 123 -11.89 1.90 0.22
C LEU A 123 -10.51 2.05 0.88
N CYS A 124 -9.51 1.31 0.42
CA CYS A 124 -8.14 1.38 0.93
C CYS A 124 -7.47 2.72 0.58
N LEU A 125 -7.73 3.24 -0.62
CA LEU A 125 -7.20 4.51 -1.14
C LEU A 125 -8.04 5.73 -0.75
N ASN A 126 -8.87 5.63 0.29
CA ASN A 126 -9.65 6.77 0.77
C ASN A 126 -8.70 7.88 1.28
N PRO A 127 -8.87 9.15 0.86
CA PRO A 127 -8.04 10.25 1.35
C PRO A 127 -8.10 10.42 2.88
N ILE A 128 -9.25 10.11 3.48
CA ILE A 128 -9.46 10.18 4.92
C ILE A 128 -9.03 8.85 5.56
N SER A 129 -7.97 8.89 6.36
CA SER A 129 -7.38 7.71 7.01
C SER A 129 -8.38 6.91 7.84
N SER A 130 -9.26 7.57 8.60
CA SER A 130 -10.25 6.92 9.46
C SER A 130 -11.37 6.20 8.71
N LYS A 131 -11.56 6.50 7.41
CA LYS A 131 -12.53 5.81 6.56
C LYS A 131 -11.95 4.55 5.91
N ARG A 132 -10.64 4.32 6.03
CA ARG A 132 -9.99 3.13 5.47
C ARG A 132 -10.33 1.91 6.35
N PRO A 133 -10.51 0.73 5.74
CA PRO A 133 -10.79 -0.49 6.49
C PRO A 133 -9.56 -0.95 7.26
N GLN A 134 -9.77 -1.74 8.32
CA GLN A 134 -8.69 -2.41 9.02
C GLN A 134 -8.36 -3.76 8.37
N PHE A 135 -7.12 -4.24 8.47
CA PHE A 135 -6.75 -5.56 7.93
C PHE A 135 -7.62 -6.70 8.49
N GLN A 136 -8.09 -6.58 9.74
CA GLN A 136 -8.99 -7.56 10.33
C GLN A 136 -10.32 -7.69 9.56
N GLN A 137 -10.81 -6.59 8.99
CA GLN A 137 -12.04 -6.56 8.18
C GLN A 137 -11.76 -7.06 6.75
N LEU A 138 -10.57 -6.79 6.20
CA LEU A 138 -10.19 -7.20 4.84
C LEU A 138 -9.93 -8.70 4.70
N ILE A 139 -9.24 -9.33 5.66
CA ILE A 139 -8.85 -10.75 5.59
C ILE A 139 -10.02 -11.70 5.24
N PRO A 140 -11.19 -11.66 5.92
CA PRO A 140 -12.27 -12.59 5.60
C PRO A 140 -12.83 -12.36 4.18
N ILE A 141 -12.89 -11.11 3.73
CA ILE A 141 -13.36 -10.77 2.38
C ILE A 141 -12.39 -11.33 1.33
N LEU A 142 -11.09 -11.13 1.52
CA LEU A 142 -10.05 -11.63 0.62
C LEU A 142 -10.01 -13.15 0.58
N ASN A 143 -10.19 -13.83 1.72
CA ASN A 143 -10.29 -15.29 1.74
C ASN A 143 -11.47 -15.80 0.92
N LYS A 144 -12.63 -15.13 1.02
CA LYS A 144 -13.81 -15.47 0.22
C LYS A 144 -13.58 -15.26 -1.28
N ILE A 145 -12.93 -14.17 -1.67
CA ILE A 145 -12.57 -13.92 -3.07
C ILE A 145 -11.60 -15.00 -3.56
N LYS A 146 -10.60 -15.33 -2.75
CA LYS A 146 -9.64 -16.40 -3.06
C LYS A 146 -10.34 -17.73 -3.31
N GLU A 147 -11.27 -18.13 -2.45
CA GLU A 147 -12.08 -19.37 -2.63
C GLU A 147 -12.82 -19.36 -3.97
N ASN A 148 -13.50 -18.26 -4.30
CA ASN A 148 -14.22 -18.12 -5.58
C ASN A 148 -13.32 -18.19 -6.83
N LEU A 149 -12.04 -17.80 -6.72
CA LEU A 149 -11.07 -17.87 -7.81
C LEU A 149 -10.57 -19.30 -8.06
N TYR A 150 -10.48 -20.14 -7.02
CA TYR A 150 -10.07 -21.54 -7.14
C TYR A 150 -11.19 -22.50 -7.57
N GLU A 151 -12.45 -22.06 -7.47
CA GLU A 151 -13.62 -22.84 -7.92
C GLU A 151 -13.92 -22.66 -9.43
N LYS A 152 -13.26 -21.72 -10.11
CA LYS A 152 -13.32 -21.54 -11.57
C LYS A 152 -12.21 -22.28 -12.28
#